data_AF-A0A7W1N525-F1
#
_entry.id   AF-A0A7W1N525-F1
#
_cell.length_a   1.000
_cell.length_b   1.000
_cell.length_c   1.000
_cell.angle_alpha   90.00
_cell.angle_beta   90.00
_cell.angle_gamma   90.00
#
_symmetry.space_group_name_H-M   'P 1'
#
loop_
_entity.id
_entity.type
_entity.pdbx_description
1 polymer ?
#
loop_
_entity_poly.entity_id
_entity_poly.type
_entity_poly.pdbx_seq_one_letter_code
_entity_poly.pdbx_strand_id
1 'polypeptide(L)'
;MTGTRRSQFGAPASLFWRVFLVNAVLVTAAVVLLAITLLTVSNPATARQLSLLAAGPVVLLVANGLLLRVSLRPLHRLTSLMQRIDLLQPGDRLQVAGARELNVVLSAFNEMLGRLEAERRMSSSRSVGQQEEERRRIANELHEQVGQGLTALLLELKSALAEAPQSVRPGLIRAQGIARSNLDEVRRIARQLRPTVLDDLGLSYALLSLADVAEAQADLVVVRRVDTAAPRVSTAAELAMYRIAQEALTNAAGKPHRRQRPQLATGQPHGASC
;
A
#
# COMPACT_ATOMS: atom_id res chain seq x y z
N MET A 1 1.33 16.03 -20.30
CA MET A 1 0.13 16.74 -20.77
C MET A 1 -0.69 17.14 -19.57
N THR A 2 -0.76 18.44 -19.34
CA THR A 2 -1.26 19.14 -18.16
C THR A 2 -2.78 19.24 -18.16
N GLY A 3 -3.44 18.57 -17.22
CA GLY A 3 -4.89 18.67 -16.99
C GLY A 3 -5.18 19.40 -15.69
N THR A 4 -4.99 20.72 -15.63
CA THR A 4 -5.43 21.57 -14.52
C THR A 4 -6.93 21.83 -14.63
N ARG A 5 -7.76 20.85 -14.23
CA ARG A 5 -9.18 21.11 -13.95
C ARG A 5 -9.30 21.93 -12.67
N ARG A 6 -9.29 23.26 -12.83
CA ARG A 6 -9.79 24.21 -11.83
C ARG A 6 -11.29 23.98 -11.66
N SER A 7 -11.68 23.17 -10.69
CA SER A 7 -13.05 23.15 -10.17
C SER A 7 -13.32 24.49 -9.50
N GLN A 8 -14.06 25.36 -10.19
CA GLN A 8 -14.66 26.57 -9.64
C GLN A 8 -15.75 26.16 -8.64
N PHE A 9 -15.35 25.80 -7.42
CA PHE A 9 -16.27 25.82 -6.29
C PHE A 9 -16.55 27.29 -5.97
N GLY A 10 -17.69 27.79 -6.44
CA GLY A 10 -18.21 29.10 -6.07
C GLY A 10 -18.16 29.26 -4.55
N ALA A 11 -17.48 30.32 -4.12
CA ALA A 11 -17.03 30.50 -2.75
C ALA A 11 -18.17 30.36 -1.69
N PRO A 12 -17.87 29.80 -0.52
CA PRO A 12 -18.82 29.64 0.59
C PRO A 12 -19.24 30.96 1.26
N ALA A 13 -18.69 32.08 0.78
CA ALA A 13 -19.22 33.41 1.00
C ALA A 13 -20.72 33.51 0.66
N SER A 14 -21.23 32.70 -0.27
CA SER A 14 -22.62 32.79 -0.72
C SER A 14 -23.68 32.50 0.35
N LEU A 15 -23.53 31.48 1.21
CA LEU A 15 -24.56 31.16 2.21
C LEU A 15 -24.55 32.15 3.38
N PHE A 16 -23.37 32.52 3.87
CA PHE A 16 -23.22 33.56 4.88
C PHE A 16 -23.84 34.89 4.39
N TRP A 17 -23.47 35.33 3.18
CA TRP A 17 -24.00 36.57 2.63
C TRP A 17 -25.50 36.50 2.33
N ARG A 18 -26.04 35.35 1.89
CA ARG A 18 -27.49 35.18 1.70
C ARG A 18 -28.25 35.34 3.01
N VAL A 19 -27.85 34.65 4.07
CA VAL A 19 -28.53 34.72 5.38
C VAL A 19 -28.36 36.11 6.01
N PHE A 20 -27.17 36.69 5.89
CA PHE A 20 -26.90 38.04 6.39
C PHE A 20 -27.72 39.10 5.66
N LEU A 21 -27.80 39.04 4.32
CA LEU A 21 -28.59 39.99 3.52
C LEU A 21 -30.09 39.89 3.82
N VAL A 22 -30.64 38.68 3.92
CA VAL A 22 -32.07 38.49 4.24
C VAL A 22 -32.40 39.12 5.61
N ASN A 23 -31.57 38.84 6.63
CA ASN A 23 -31.76 39.43 7.95
C ASN A 23 -31.52 40.95 7.95
N ALA A 24 -30.54 41.44 7.19
CA ALA A 24 -30.27 42.87 7.07
C ALA A 24 -31.45 43.62 6.47
N VAL A 25 -32.05 43.09 5.40
CA VAL A 25 -33.26 43.66 4.77
C VAL A 25 -34.44 43.66 5.73
N LEU A 26 -34.61 42.59 6.51
CA LEU A 26 -35.74 42.47 7.45
C LEU A 26 -35.61 43.47 8.61
N VAL A 27 -34.39 43.64 9.15
CA VAL A 27 -34.10 44.63 10.19
C VAL A 27 -34.23 46.05 9.66
N THR A 28 -33.72 46.36 8.47
CA THR A 28 -33.85 47.71 7.90
C THR A 28 -35.31 48.06 7.62
N ALA A 29 -36.11 47.12 7.09
CA ALA A 29 -37.55 47.32 6.89
C ALA A 29 -38.28 47.62 8.21
N ALA A 30 -37.98 46.88 9.28
CA ALA A 30 -38.57 47.11 10.60
C ALA A 30 -38.20 48.49 11.17
N VAL A 31 -36.96 48.93 10.98
CA VAL A 31 -36.46 50.25 11.45
C VAL A 31 -37.10 51.40 10.69
N VAL A 32 -37.26 51.27 9.37
CA VAL A 32 -37.94 52.27 8.54
C VAL A 32 -39.41 52.41 8.99
N LEU A 33 -40.10 51.29 9.23
CA LEU A 33 -41.47 51.31 9.72
C LEU A 33 -41.58 52.05 11.06
N LEU A 34 -40.70 51.73 12.02
CA LEU A 34 -40.65 52.39 13.33
C LEU A 34 -40.31 53.88 13.22
N ALA A 35 -39.40 54.26 12.32
CA ALA A 35 -39.04 55.65 12.07
C ALA A 35 -40.23 56.46 11.55
N ILE A 36 -40.98 55.90 10.59
CA ILE A 36 -42.19 56.52 10.05
C ILE A 36 -43.22 56.71 11.17
N THR A 37 -43.46 55.68 11.99
CA THR A 37 -44.39 55.78 13.13
C THR A 37 -43.97 56.84 14.15
N LEU A 38 -42.67 56.98 14.43
CA LEU A 38 -42.18 57.96 15.39
C LEU A 38 -42.31 59.40 14.88
N LEU A 39 -42.05 59.60 13.58
CA LEU A 39 -42.19 60.90 12.90
C LEU A 39 -43.64 61.37 12.78
N THR A 40 -44.60 60.44 12.71
CA THR A 40 -46.03 60.80 12.64
C THR A 40 -46.66 61.08 14.00
N VAL A 41 -46.15 60.47 15.08
CA VAL A 41 -46.78 60.52 16.42
C VAL A 41 -46.12 61.52 17.37
N SER A 42 -44.81 61.80 17.26
CA SER A 42 -44.10 62.67 18.21
C SER A 42 -43.56 63.96 17.56
N ASN A 43 -44.04 65.13 18.02
CA ASN A 43 -43.48 66.43 17.68
C ASN A 43 -43.04 67.17 18.95
N PRO A 44 -41.75 67.55 19.14
CA PRO A 44 -40.55 67.20 18.37
C PRO A 44 -39.87 65.91 18.87
N ALA A 45 -39.31 65.13 17.95
CA ALA A 45 -38.50 63.96 18.28
C ALA A 45 -37.25 64.38 19.09
N THR A 46 -37.04 63.76 20.25
CA THR A 46 -35.88 64.07 21.09
C THR A 46 -34.63 63.43 20.50
N ALA A 47 -33.47 64.12 20.52
CA ALA A 47 -32.20 63.59 19.98
C ALA A 47 -31.84 62.18 20.48
N ARG A 48 -32.25 61.84 21.71
CA ARG A 48 -32.09 60.51 22.30
C ARG A 48 -32.84 59.42 21.54
N GLN A 49 -34.06 59.69 21.06
CA GLN A 49 -34.88 58.72 20.32
C GLN A 49 -34.27 58.41 18.94
N LEU A 50 -33.74 59.43 18.26
CA LEU A 50 -33.01 59.26 16.99
C LEU A 50 -31.73 58.44 17.18
N SER A 51 -30.98 58.68 18.28
CA SER A 51 -29.76 57.91 18.56
C SER A 51 -30.02 56.42 18.80
N LEU A 52 -31.13 56.09 19.50
CA LEU A 52 -31.54 54.71 19.75
C LEU A 52 -31.99 54.00 18.47
N LEU A 53 -32.72 54.71 17.61
CA LEU A 53 -33.23 54.17 16.35
C LEU A 53 -32.11 53.90 15.32
N ALA A 54 -31.01 54.65 15.40
CA ALA A 54 -29.81 54.41 14.60
C ALA A 54 -28.86 53.35 15.20
N ALA A 55 -28.65 53.36 16.52
CA ALA A 55 -27.66 52.49 17.18
C ALA A 55 -28.11 51.03 17.32
N GLY A 56 -29.39 50.79 17.66
CA GLY A 56 -29.92 49.44 17.87
C GLY A 56 -29.75 48.49 16.68
N PRO A 57 -30.11 48.90 15.45
CA PRO A 57 -29.97 48.06 14.26
C PRO A 57 -28.52 47.74 13.92
N VAL A 58 -27.62 48.71 14.10
CA VAL A 58 -26.19 48.50 13.87
C VAL A 58 -25.64 47.44 14.82
N VAL A 59 -25.98 47.51 16.10
CA VAL A 59 -25.56 46.50 17.10
C VAL A 59 -26.14 45.12 16.76
N LEU A 60 -27.42 45.06 16.37
CA LEU A 60 -28.09 43.81 16.00
C LEU A 60 -27.46 43.16 14.77
N LEU A 61 -27.16 43.94 13.72
CA LEU A 61 -26.52 43.43 12.51
C LEU A 61 -25.09 42.97 12.76
N VAL A 62 -24.32 43.70 13.58
CA VAL A 62 -22.96 43.29 13.97
C VAL A 62 -23.01 42.00 14.79
N ALA A 63 -23.90 41.90 15.79
CA ALA A 63 -24.08 40.70 16.60
C ALA A 63 -24.49 39.49 15.74
N ASN A 64 -25.44 39.66 14.83
CA ASN A 64 -25.88 38.61 13.91
C ASN A 64 -24.76 38.18 12.96
N GLY A 65 -24.00 39.13 12.41
CA GLY A 65 -22.85 38.85 11.56
C GLY A 65 -21.75 38.07 12.30
N LEU A 66 -21.47 38.41 13.57
CA LEU A 66 -20.51 37.70 14.42
C LEU A 66 -20.99 36.28 14.76
N LEU A 67 -22.25 36.11 15.16
CA LEU A 67 -22.86 34.80 15.43
C LEU A 67 -22.77 33.87 14.22
N LEU A 68 -23.16 34.36 13.03
CA LEU A 68 -23.08 33.59 11.80
C LEU A 68 -21.63 33.23 11.44
N ARG A 69 -20.66 34.14 11.64
CA ARG A 69 -19.24 33.85 11.43
C ARG A 69 -18.71 32.76 12.37
N VAL A 70 -19.10 32.80 13.64
CA VAL A 70 -18.68 31.79 14.64
C VAL A 70 -19.33 30.45 14.35
N SER A 71 -20.63 30.42 14.06
CA SER A 71 -21.40 29.19 13.84
C SER A 71 -21.04 28.46 12.54
N LEU A 72 -20.59 29.16 11.49
CA LEU A 72 -20.25 28.57 10.19
C LEU A 72 -18.76 28.20 10.05
N ARG A 73 -17.88 28.69 10.94
CA ARG A 73 -16.45 28.32 10.96
C ARG A 73 -16.19 26.81 11.09
N PRO A 74 -16.89 26.05 11.96
CA PRO A 74 -16.66 24.61 12.13
C PRO A 74 -16.93 23.79 10.86
N LEU A 75 -17.96 24.15 10.09
CA LEU A 75 -18.33 23.45 8.85
C LEU A 75 -17.23 23.55 7.79
N HIS A 76 -16.51 24.67 7.74
CA HIS A 76 -15.39 24.87 6.82
C HIS A 76 -14.14 24.06 7.20
N ARG A 77 -13.92 23.88 8.51
CA ARG A 77 -12.84 23.00 8.98
C ARG A 77 -13.15 21.56 8.61
N LEU A 78 -14.40 21.12 8.75
CA LEU A 78 -14.79 19.75 8.38
C LEU A 78 -14.63 19.49 6.88
N THR A 79 -15.11 20.38 6.00
CA THR A 79 -15.00 20.20 4.55
C THR A 79 -13.56 20.24 4.05
N SER A 80 -12.72 21.09 4.63
CA SER A 80 -11.29 21.14 4.27
C SER A 80 -10.49 19.95 4.79
N LEU A 81 -10.88 19.35 5.93
CA LEU A 81 -10.31 18.09 6.39
C LEU A 81 -10.75 16.92 5.50
N MET A 82 -12.02 16.88 5.08
CA MET A 82 -12.53 15.85 4.17
C MET A 82 -11.84 15.88 2.80
N GLN A 83 -11.45 17.05 2.30
CA GLN A 83 -10.74 17.19 1.01
C GLN A 83 -9.24 16.86 1.09
N ARG A 84 -8.67 16.76 2.29
CA ARG A 84 -7.24 16.52 2.51
C ARG A 84 -6.92 15.10 3.00
N ILE A 85 -7.92 14.31 3.37
CA ILE A 85 -7.71 12.90 3.70
C ILE A 85 -7.35 12.18 2.40
N ASP A 86 -6.08 11.84 2.29
CA ASP A 86 -5.57 10.96 1.26
C ASP A 86 -6.05 9.53 1.58
N LEU A 87 -6.80 8.93 0.65
CA LEU A 87 -7.30 7.55 0.77
C LEU A 87 -6.16 6.52 0.85
N LEU A 88 -4.91 6.91 0.60
CA LEU A 88 -3.71 6.08 0.69
C LEU A 88 -3.00 6.15 2.05
N GLN A 89 -3.26 7.20 2.85
CA GLN A 89 -2.74 7.35 4.21
C GLN A 89 -3.82 7.98 5.09
N PRO A 90 -4.74 7.18 5.67
CA PRO A 90 -5.71 7.67 6.64
C PRO A 90 -4.97 7.98 7.95
N GLY A 91 -4.30 9.14 7.97
CA GLY A 91 -3.68 9.71 9.15
C GLY A 91 -4.76 10.27 10.09
N ASP A 92 -4.67 9.85 11.35
CA ASP A 92 -5.44 10.25 12.53
C ASP A 92 -6.94 10.46 12.35
N ARG A 93 -7.72 9.53 12.92
CA ARG A 93 -9.16 9.70 13.17
C ARG A 93 -9.40 11.11 13.69
N LEU A 94 -10.16 11.90 12.93
CA LEU A 94 -10.42 13.29 13.26
C LEU A 94 -11.20 13.35 14.58
N GLN A 95 -10.50 13.52 15.70
CA GLN A 95 -11.09 13.78 17.00
C GLN A 95 -11.30 15.29 17.15
N VAL A 96 -12.30 15.81 16.45
CA VAL A 96 -12.69 17.21 16.60
C VAL A 96 -13.82 17.27 17.63
N ALA A 97 -13.54 17.74 18.84
CA ALA A 97 -14.56 18.06 19.83
C ALA A 97 -15.44 19.19 19.30
N GLY A 98 -16.63 18.85 18.79
CA GLY A 98 -17.59 19.77 18.19
C GLY A 98 -18.95 19.76 18.88
N ALA A 99 -19.81 20.71 18.49
CA ALA A 99 -21.22 20.75 18.89
C ALA A 99 -21.93 19.42 18.61
N ARG A 100 -23.01 19.11 19.37
CA ARG A 100 -23.68 17.81 19.35
C ARG A 100 -24.13 17.40 17.92
N GLU A 101 -24.52 18.35 17.06
CA GLU A 101 -24.88 18.06 15.66
C GLU A 101 -23.67 17.70 14.78
N LEU A 102 -22.50 18.29 15.05
CA LEU A 102 -21.27 18.03 14.28
C LEU A 102 -20.70 16.63 14.56
N ASN A 103 -20.89 16.13 15.79
CA ASN A 103 -20.44 14.80 16.17
C ASN A 103 -21.17 13.68 15.40
N VAL A 104 -22.44 13.87 15.04
CA VAL A 104 -23.22 12.90 14.24
C VAL A 104 -22.67 12.77 12.82
N VAL A 105 -22.34 13.88 12.18
CA VAL A 105 -21.75 13.88 10.83
C VAL A 105 -20.35 13.28 10.88
N LEU A 106 -19.57 13.63 11.90
CA LEU A 106 -18.22 13.10 12.10
C LEU A 106 -18.21 11.59 12.36
N SER A 107 -19.16 11.07 13.16
CA SER A 107 -19.28 9.63 13.41
C SER A 107 -19.70 8.86 12.16
N ALA A 108 -20.69 9.36 11.40
CA ALA A 108 -21.13 8.75 10.15
C ALA A 108 -20.00 8.72 9.10
N PHE A 109 -19.19 9.78 9.05
CA PHE A 109 -18.03 9.85 8.16
C PHE A 109 -16.92 8.85 8.58
N ASN A 110 -16.59 8.78 9.87
CA ASN A 110 -15.62 7.81 10.38
C ASN A 110 -16.07 6.36 10.16
N GLU A 111 -17.38 6.08 10.27
CA GLU A 111 -17.94 4.76 9.97
C GLU A 111 -17.81 4.43 8.47
N MET A 112 -18.13 5.38 7.58
CA MET A 112 -17.94 5.23 6.14
C MET A 112 -16.47 4.94 5.79
N LEU A 113 -15.52 5.69 6.39
CA LEU A 113 -14.09 5.44 6.21
C LEU A 113 -13.70 4.02 6.65
N GLY A 114 -14.16 3.57 7.81
CA GLY A 114 -13.90 2.22 8.30
C GLY A 114 -14.42 1.12 7.37
N ARG A 115 -15.62 1.31 6.76
CA ARG A 115 -16.18 0.38 5.77
C ARG A 115 -15.35 0.34 4.49
N LEU A 116 -14.96 1.50 3.96
CA LEU A 116 -14.12 1.61 2.75
C LEU A 116 -12.74 0.97 2.96
N GLU A 117 -12.12 1.17 4.13
CA GLU A 117 -10.85 0.53 4.48
C GLU A 117 -10.97 -0.99 4.54
N ALA A 118 -12.02 -1.51 5.18
CA ALA A 118 -12.28 -2.93 5.26
C ALA A 118 -12.51 -3.55 3.87
N GLU A 119 -13.32 -2.90 3.03
CA GLU A 119 -13.60 -3.34 1.67
C GLU A 119 -12.36 -3.35 0.78
N ARG A 120 -11.50 -2.33 0.89
CA ARG A 120 -10.21 -2.30 0.20
C ARG A 120 -9.28 -3.41 0.67
N ARG A 121 -9.14 -3.61 1.99
CA ARG A 121 -8.29 -4.68 2.54
C ARG A 121 -8.75 -6.05 2.06
N MET A 122 -10.06 -6.30 2.08
CA MET A 122 -10.65 -7.53 1.55
C MET A 122 -10.42 -7.70 0.04
N SER A 123 -10.57 -6.62 -0.72
CA SER A 123 -10.32 -6.65 -2.17
C SER A 123 -8.85 -6.93 -2.47
N SER A 124 -7.91 -6.25 -1.79
CA SER A 124 -6.48 -6.51 -1.93
C SER A 124 -6.10 -7.93 -1.53
N SER A 125 -6.66 -8.46 -0.43
CA SER A 125 -6.35 -9.83 0.00
C SER A 125 -6.90 -10.87 -0.97
N ARG A 126 -8.09 -10.63 -1.54
CA ARG A 126 -8.68 -11.50 -2.59
C ARG A 126 -7.82 -11.50 -3.85
N SER A 127 -7.38 -10.33 -4.32
CA SER A 127 -6.52 -10.24 -5.51
C SER A 127 -5.16 -10.92 -5.30
N VAL A 128 -4.55 -10.77 -4.12
CA VAL A 128 -3.30 -11.46 -3.79
C VAL A 128 -3.50 -12.98 -3.73
N GLY A 129 -4.59 -13.44 -3.11
CA GLY A 129 -4.93 -14.87 -3.05
C GLY A 129 -5.13 -15.49 -4.44
N GLN A 130 -5.91 -14.83 -5.30
CA GLN A 130 -6.13 -15.26 -6.68
C GLN A 130 -4.83 -15.32 -7.48
N GLN A 131 -3.94 -14.34 -7.32
CA GLN A 131 -2.66 -14.33 -7.99
C GLN A 131 -1.76 -15.49 -7.53
N GLU A 132 -1.80 -15.86 -6.25
CA GLU A 132 -1.00 -16.96 -5.71
C GLU A 132 -1.57 -18.35 -6.09
N GLU A 133 -2.89 -18.46 -6.24
CA GLU A 133 -3.54 -19.63 -6.85
C GLU A 133 -3.16 -19.79 -8.31
N GLU A 134 -3.17 -18.70 -9.10
CA GLU A 134 -2.78 -18.74 -10.50
C GLU A 134 -1.29 -19.10 -10.65
N ARG A 135 -0.41 -18.55 -9.80
CA ARG A 135 1.00 -18.95 -9.75
C ARG A 135 1.17 -20.44 -9.48
N ARG A 136 0.36 -21.02 -8.57
CA ARG A 136 0.35 -22.46 -8.30
C ARG A 136 -0.02 -23.24 -9.54
N ARG A 137 -1.11 -22.83 -10.18
CA ARG A 137 -1.65 -23.51 -11.36
C ARG A 137 -0.63 -23.52 -12.49
N ILE A 138 -0.02 -22.37 -12.78
CA ILE A 138 1.04 -22.25 -13.81
C ILE A 138 2.26 -23.11 -13.44
N ALA A 139 2.72 -23.09 -12.19
CA ALA A 139 3.87 -23.89 -11.77
C ALA A 139 3.61 -25.40 -11.94
N ASN A 140 2.42 -25.87 -11.55
CA ASN A 140 2.02 -27.26 -11.70
C ASN A 140 1.87 -27.66 -13.17
N GLU A 141 1.25 -26.83 -14.00
CA GLU A 141 1.08 -27.09 -15.44
C GLU A 141 2.43 -27.15 -16.16
N LEU A 142 3.37 -26.25 -15.83
CA LEU A 142 4.73 -26.30 -16.34
C LEU A 142 5.46 -27.59 -15.93
N HIS A 143 5.33 -28.01 -14.67
CA HIS A 143 5.99 -29.21 -14.19
C HIS A 143 5.43 -30.47 -14.84
N GLU A 144 4.11 -30.57 -14.93
CA GLU A 144 3.41 -31.74 -15.44
C GLU A 144 3.53 -31.84 -16.97
N GLN A 145 3.10 -30.82 -17.72
CA GLN A 145 3.04 -30.92 -19.18
C GLN A 145 4.43 -30.76 -19.81
N VAL A 146 5.14 -29.69 -19.46
CA VAL A 146 6.42 -29.37 -20.10
C VAL A 146 7.56 -30.21 -19.51
N GLY A 147 7.57 -30.36 -18.19
CA GLY A 147 8.60 -31.15 -17.49
C GLY A 147 8.56 -32.64 -17.85
N GLN A 148 7.39 -33.26 -17.89
CA GLN A 148 7.27 -34.66 -18.31
C GLN A 148 7.58 -34.84 -19.79
N GLY A 149 7.11 -33.93 -20.66
CA GLY A 149 7.43 -33.98 -22.09
C GLY A 149 8.93 -33.93 -22.39
N LEU A 150 9.67 -33.05 -21.71
CA LEU A 150 11.13 -32.99 -21.81
C LEU A 150 11.82 -34.22 -21.22
N THR A 151 11.27 -34.81 -20.15
CA THR A 151 11.79 -36.05 -19.57
C THR A 151 11.62 -37.23 -20.53
N ALA A 152 10.45 -37.35 -21.17
CA ALA A 152 10.19 -38.34 -22.21
C ALA A 152 11.12 -38.15 -23.41
N LEU A 153 11.29 -36.90 -23.89
CA LEU A 153 12.23 -36.58 -24.96
C LEU A 153 13.67 -36.98 -24.62
N LEU A 154 14.12 -36.74 -23.38
CA LEU A 154 15.46 -37.15 -22.93
C LEU A 154 15.62 -38.68 -22.93
N LEU A 155 14.57 -39.42 -22.58
CA LEU A 155 14.57 -40.88 -22.61
C LEU A 155 14.64 -41.40 -24.05
N GLU A 156 13.81 -40.85 -24.95
CA GLU A 156 13.84 -41.16 -26.39
C GLU A 156 15.21 -40.85 -27.01
N LEU A 157 15.77 -39.67 -26.73
CA LEU A 157 17.10 -39.29 -27.19
C LEU A 157 18.18 -40.24 -26.66
N LYS A 158 18.06 -40.70 -25.40
CA LYS A 158 18.99 -41.66 -24.81
C LYS A 158 18.92 -43.02 -25.51
N SER A 159 17.71 -43.50 -25.80
CA SER A 159 17.48 -44.74 -26.56
C SER A 159 18.02 -44.63 -27.98
N ALA A 160 17.71 -43.55 -28.69
CA ALA A 160 18.22 -43.29 -30.04
C ALA A 160 19.76 -43.23 -30.06
N LEU A 161 20.39 -42.66 -29.03
CA LEU A 161 21.85 -42.58 -28.93
C LEU A 161 22.52 -43.96 -28.79
N ALA A 162 21.83 -44.93 -28.21
CA ALA A 162 22.33 -46.28 -28.00
C ALA A 162 22.46 -47.04 -29.34
N GLU A 163 21.53 -46.79 -30.27
CA GLU A 163 21.44 -47.47 -31.57
C GLU A 163 22.03 -46.64 -32.74
N ALA A 164 22.39 -45.37 -32.49
CA ALA A 164 22.82 -44.43 -33.51
C ALA A 164 24.21 -44.71 -34.12
N PRO A 165 24.36 -44.62 -35.46
CA PRO A 165 25.66 -44.59 -36.13
C PRO A 165 26.57 -43.45 -35.64
N GLN A 166 27.89 -43.67 -35.63
CA GLN A 166 28.85 -42.68 -35.13
C GLN A 166 28.75 -41.29 -35.79
N SER A 167 28.33 -41.23 -37.06
CA SER A 167 28.17 -39.97 -37.80
C SER A 167 27.09 -39.04 -37.24
N VAL A 168 26.03 -39.58 -36.62
CA VAL A 168 24.89 -38.80 -36.10
C VAL A 168 24.92 -38.63 -34.58
N ARG A 169 25.70 -39.44 -33.85
CA ARG A 169 25.85 -39.37 -32.38
C ARG A 169 26.19 -37.96 -31.87
N PRO A 170 27.12 -37.18 -32.47
CA PRO A 170 27.40 -35.82 -31.99
C PRO A 170 26.18 -34.90 -32.04
N GLY A 171 25.31 -35.06 -33.04
CA GLY A 171 24.06 -34.30 -33.14
C GLY A 171 23.08 -34.66 -32.03
N LEU A 172 22.91 -35.96 -31.76
CA LEU A 172 22.03 -36.43 -30.69
C LEU A 172 22.53 -36.05 -29.29
N ILE A 173 23.85 -36.08 -29.05
CA ILE A 173 24.45 -35.61 -27.78
C ILE A 173 24.14 -34.13 -27.57
N ARG A 174 24.29 -33.29 -28.61
CA ARG A 174 23.94 -31.87 -28.53
C ARG A 174 22.45 -31.67 -28.25
N ALA A 175 21.57 -32.39 -28.94
CA ALA A 175 20.12 -32.32 -28.72
C ALA A 175 19.74 -32.73 -27.29
N GLN A 176 20.36 -33.79 -26.76
CA GLN A 176 20.18 -34.21 -25.37
C GLN A 176 20.65 -33.13 -24.38
N GLY A 177 21.79 -32.48 -24.65
CA GLY A 177 22.28 -31.36 -23.85
C GLY A 177 21.30 -30.18 -23.81
N ILE A 178 20.75 -29.79 -24.97
CA ILE A 178 19.75 -28.72 -25.08
C ILE A 178 18.47 -29.08 -24.32
N ALA A 179 17.95 -30.30 -24.52
CA ALA A 179 16.74 -30.77 -23.83
C ALA A 179 16.93 -30.78 -22.30
N ARG A 180 18.11 -31.18 -21.83
CA ARG A 180 18.44 -31.18 -20.40
C ARG A 180 18.53 -29.76 -19.83
N SER A 181 19.21 -28.86 -20.53
CA SER A 181 19.26 -27.44 -20.15
C SER A 181 17.86 -26.81 -20.08
N ASN A 182 17.00 -27.11 -21.04
CA ASN A 182 15.62 -26.61 -21.06
C ASN A 182 14.80 -27.18 -19.90
N LEU A 183 14.97 -28.46 -19.56
CA LEU A 183 14.29 -29.08 -18.42
C LEU A 183 14.71 -28.43 -17.10
N ASP A 184 16.00 -28.18 -16.93
CA ASP A 184 16.53 -27.51 -15.75
C ASP A 184 15.99 -26.08 -15.63
N GLU A 185 15.87 -25.36 -16.76
CA GLU A 185 15.30 -24.02 -16.83
C GLU A 185 13.80 -23.99 -16.49
N VAL A 186 13.01 -24.92 -17.05
CA VAL A 186 11.58 -25.05 -16.71
C VAL A 186 11.39 -25.34 -15.22
N ARG A 187 12.20 -26.25 -14.65
CA ARG A 187 12.18 -26.54 -13.21
C ARG A 187 12.59 -25.33 -12.38
N ARG A 188 13.53 -24.51 -12.86
CA ARG A 188 13.92 -23.25 -12.20
C ARG A 188 12.76 -22.26 -12.20
N ILE A 189 12.11 -22.05 -13.35
CA ILE A 189 10.96 -21.14 -13.50
C ILE A 189 9.78 -21.61 -12.64
N ALA A 190 9.42 -22.90 -12.68
CA ALA A 190 8.33 -23.45 -11.87
C ALA A 190 8.58 -23.22 -10.37
N ARG A 191 9.79 -23.48 -9.86
CA ARG A 191 10.17 -23.22 -8.47
C ARG A 191 10.12 -21.73 -8.09
N GLN A 192 10.39 -20.82 -9.03
CA GLN A 192 10.28 -19.37 -8.81
C GLN A 192 8.82 -18.90 -8.75
N LEU A 193 7.95 -19.49 -9.56
CA LEU A 193 6.51 -19.22 -9.53
C LEU A 193 5.89 -19.70 -8.23
N ARG A 194 6.11 -20.98 -7.89
CA ARG A 194 5.64 -21.59 -6.65
C ARG A 194 6.51 -22.80 -6.29
N PRO A 195 7.08 -22.87 -5.07
CA PRO A 195 7.86 -24.03 -4.66
C PRO A 195 6.91 -25.18 -4.33
N THR A 196 6.64 -26.09 -5.27
CA THR A 196 5.73 -27.25 -5.03
C THR A 196 6.16 -28.13 -3.87
N VAL A 197 7.47 -28.26 -3.64
CA VAL A 197 8.04 -28.95 -2.46
C VAL A 197 7.53 -28.36 -1.14
N LEU A 198 7.27 -27.04 -1.10
CA LEU A 198 6.67 -26.38 0.06
C LEU A 198 5.21 -26.81 0.28
N ASP A 199 4.45 -26.94 -0.80
CA ASP A 199 3.04 -27.36 -0.73
C ASP A 199 2.89 -28.84 -0.35
N ASP A 200 3.78 -29.71 -0.85
CA ASP A 200 3.66 -31.16 -0.70
C ASP A 200 4.36 -31.70 0.55
N LEU A 201 5.51 -31.14 0.92
CA LEU A 201 6.37 -31.63 2.00
C LEU A 201 6.54 -30.63 3.15
N GLY A 202 6.03 -29.41 3.00
CA GLY A 202 6.12 -28.36 4.02
C GLY A 202 7.46 -27.64 4.06
N LEU A 203 7.52 -26.60 4.90
CA LEU A 203 8.61 -25.63 4.91
C LEU A 203 9.98 -26.23 5.21
N SER A 204 10.08 -27.10 6.21
CA SER A 204 11.35 -27.70 6.63
C SER A 204 12.03 -28.44 5.47
N TYR A 205 11.28 -29.25 4.74
CA TYR A 205 11.78 -29.97 3.57
C TYR A 205 12.09 -29.03 2.40
N ALA A 206 11.23 -28.03 2.16
CA ALA A 206 11.47 -27.05 1.11
C ALA A 206 12.77 -26.27 1.33
N LEU A 207 13.08 -25.87 2.57
CA LEU A 207 14.33 -25.18 2.92
C LEU A 207 15.56 -26.08 2.75
N LEU A 208 15.46 -27.37 3.11
CA LEU A 208 16.54 -28.33 2.89
C LEU A 208 16.82 -28.52 1.40
N SER A 209 15.76 -28.69 0.59
CA SER A 209 15.89 -28.81 -0.87
C SER A 209 16.47 -27.55 -1.51
N LEU A 210 16.07 -26.37 -1.02
CA LEU A 210 16.62 -25.10 -1.47
C LEU A 210 18.12 -24.98 -1.16
N ALA A 211 18.57 -25.48 0.01
CA ALA A 211 19.99 -25.54 0.35
C ALA A 211 20.76 -26.48 -0.59
N ASP A 212 20.23 -27.68 -0.90
CA ASP A 212 20.85 -28.61 -1.86
C ASP A 212 21.06 -27.97 -3.23
N VAL A 213 20.06 -27.22 -3.73
CA VAL A 213 20.16 -26.51 -5.01
C VAL A 213 21.22 -25.41 -4.94
N ALA A 214 21.29 -24.66 -3.83
CA ALA A 214 22.27 -23.60 -3.67
C ALA A 214 23.71 -24.13 -3.64
N GLU A 215 23.96 -25.25 -2.94
CA GLU A 215 25.28 -25.92 -2.91
C GLU A 215 25.66 -26.53 -4.27
N ALA A 216 24.68 -27.01 -5.05
CA ALA A 216 24.95 -27.55 -6.38
C ALA A 216 25.22 -26.47 -7.43
N GLN A 217 24.63 -25.28 -7.28
CA GLN A 217 24.72 -24.19 -8.26
C GLN A 217 25.83 -23.17 -7.95
N ALA A 218 26.24 -23.06 -6.69
CA ALA A 218 27.28 -22.16 -6.25
C ALA A 218 28.26 -22.93 -5.34
N ASP A 219 29.55 -22.55 -5.34
CA ASP A 219 30.58 -23.10 -4.43
C ASP A 219 30.37 -22.55 -3.00
N LEU A 220 29.16 -22.75 -2.48
CA LEU A 220 28.68 -22.36 -1.16
C LEU A 220 28.64 -23.60 -0.28
N VAL A 221 29.01 -23.43 0.99
CA VAL A 221 28.79 -24.43 2.04
C VAL A 221 27.62 -23.97 2.89
N VAL A 222 26.53 -24.73 2.90
CA VAL A 222 25.29 -24.37 3.62
C VAL A 222 25.14 -25.27 4.85
N VAL A 223 25.33 -24.70 6.04
CA VAL A 223 25.06 -25.41 7.30
C VAL A 223 23.58 -25.38 7.60
N ARG A 224 22.96 -26.57 7.74
CA ARG A 224 21.52 -26.74 7.90
C ARG A 224 21.16 -27.03 9.35
N ARG A 225 20.33 -26.19 9.96
CA ARG A 225 19.76 -26.40 11.30
C ARG A 225 18.27 -26.10 11.24
N VAL A 226 17.47 -27.15 11.13
CA VAL A 226 16.01 -27.04 11.01
C VAL A 226 15.39 -27.78 12.18
N ASP A 227 14.61 -27.07 12.98
CA ASP A 227 13.79 -27.68 14.03
C ASP A 227 12.46 -28.14 13.44
N THR A 228 12.22 -29.44 13.46
CA THR A 228 10.99 -30.05 12.94
C THR A 228 9.81 -29.96 13.90
N ALA A 229 10.03 -29.53 15.14
CA ALA A 229 8.99 -29.35 16.17
C ALA A 229 8.40 -27.93 16.19
N ALA A 230 8.74 -27.08 15.22
CA ALA A 230 8.25 -25.70 15.16
C ALA A 230 6.70 -25.63 15.05
N PRO A 231 6.06 -24.61 15.66
CA PRO A 231 4.62 -24.44 15.57
C PRO A 231 4.16 -24.22 14.13
N ARG A 232 2.98 -24.75 13.79
CA ARG A 232 2.37 -24.58 12.46
C ARG A 232 2.10 -23.09 12.21
N VAL A 233 2.64 -22.60 11.12
CA VAL A 233 2.43 -21.25 10.58
C VAL A 233 1.41 -21.29 9.44
N SER A 234 0.83 -20.14 9.07
CA SER A 234 -0.07 -20.09 7.91
C SER A 234 0.70 -20.32 6.60
N THR A 235 0.04 -20.87 5.57
CA THR A 235 0.66 -21.11 4.25
C THR A 235 1.28 -19.84 3.65
N ALA A 236 0.66 -18.68 3.87
CA ALA A 236 1.21 -17.39 3.45
C ALA A 236 2.52 -17.04 4.17
N ALA A 237 2.62 -17.35 5.46
CA ALA A 237 3.84 -17.17 6.24
C ALA A 237 4.94 -18.15 5.82
N GLU A 238 4.60 -19.42 5.58
CA GLU A 238 5.54 -20.44 5.06
C GLU A 238 6.15 -20.00 3.74
N LEU A 239 5.32 -19.56 2.79
CA LEU A 239 5.78 -19.06 1.49
C LEU A 239 6.66 -17.81 1.63
N ALA A 240 6.29 -16.88 2.52
CA ALA A 240 7.08 -15.70 2.79
C ALA A 240 8.47 -16.06 3.35
N MET A 241 8.53 -16.98 4.32
CA MET A 241 9.80 -17.45 4.88
C MET A 241 10.65 -18.17 3.84
N TYR A 242 10.05 -19.01 2.99
CA TYR A 242 10.74 -19.64 1.88
C TYR A 242 11.34 -18.61 0.91
N ARG A 243 10.56 -17.60 0.49
CA ARG A 243 11.04 -16.53 -0.41
C ARG A 243 12.18 -15.72 0.22
N ILE A 244 12.10 -15.44 1.53
CA ILE A 244 13.18 -14.77 2.26
C ILE A 244 14.46 -15.63 2.24
N ALA A 245 14.36 -16.93 2.52
CA ALA A 245 15.50 -17.83 2.48
C ALA A 245 16.11 -17.95 1.07
N GLN A 246 15.27 -18.03 0.04
CA GLN A 246 15.68 -18.08 -1.36
C GLN A 246 16.46 -16.83 -1.76
N GLU A 247 15.94 -15.65 -1.43
CA GLU A 247 16.59 -14.38 -1.72
C GLU A 247 17.90 -14.24 -0.94
N ALA A 248 17.93 -14.68 0.33
CA ALA A 248 19.14 -14.66 1.14
C ALA A 248 20.25 -15.55 0.54
N LEU A 249 19.93 -16.77 0.11
CA LEU A 249 20.88 -17.68 -0.53
C LEU A 249 21.34 -17.16 -1.89
N THR A 250 20.43 -16.59 -2.68
CA THR A 250 20.77 -15.97 -3.98
C THR A 250 21.74 -14.81 -3.79
N ASN A 251 21.49 -13.96 -2.80
CA ASN A 251 22.38 -12.85 -2.44
C ASN A 251 23.75 -13.33 -1.91
N ALA A 252 23.79 -14.45 -1.19
CA ALA A 252 25.04 -15.05 -0.74
C ALA A 252 25.85 -15.62 -1.91
N ALA A 253 25.19 -16.29 -2.86
CA ALA A 253 25.81 -16.85 -4.06
C ALA A 253 26.37 -15.77 -5.01
N GLY A 254 25.71 -14.61 -5.10
CA GLY A 254 26.13 -13.49 -5.93
C GLY A 254 27.37 -12.73 -5.42
N LYS A 255 27.84 -12.97 -4.19
CA LYS A 255 29.04 -12.34 -3.63
C LYS A 255 30.25 -13.26 -3.74
N PRO A 256 31.26 -12.95 -4.58
CA PRO A 256 32.52 -13.69 -4.56
C PRO A 256 33.15 -13.53 -3.18
N HIS A 257 33.22 -14.61 -2.41
CA HIS A 257 33.87 -14.62 -1.11
C HIS A 257 35.36 -14.31 -1.31
N ARG A 258 35.78 -13.07 -1.03
CA ARG A 258 37.18 -12.74 -0.77
C ARG A 258 37.60 -13.59 0.43
N ARG A 259 38.26 -14.73 0.16
CA ARG A 259 39.03 -15.46 1.16
C ARG A 259 40.09 -14.47 1.68
N GLN A 260 39.86 -13.87 2.85
CA GLN A 260 40.91 -13.15 3.56
C GLN A 260 42.00 -14.17 3.88
N ARG A 261 43.12 -14.12 3.14
CA ARG A 261 44.38 -14.73 3.57
C ARG A 261 44.74 -14.09 4.91
N PRO A 262 44.90 -14.85 6.00
CA PRO A 262 45.54 -14.29 7.18
C PRO A 262 46.97 -13.93 6.78
N GLN A 263 47.31 -12.64 6.84
CA GLN A 263 48.70 -12.21 6.80
C GLN A 263 49.35 -12.73 8.09
N LEU A 264 50.09 -13.84 7.97
CA LEU A 264 51.08 -14.22 8.96
C LEU A 264 52.14 -13.11 8.99
N ALA A 265 52.05 -12.24 9.99
CA ALA A 265 53.13 -11.33 10.33
C ALA A 265 54.30 -12.16 10.89
N THR A 266 55.25 -12.51 10.05
CA THR A 266 56.56 -12.98 10.50
C THR A 266 57.35 -11.76 10.98
N GLY A 267 57.22 -11.44 12.27
CA GLY A 267 58.16 -10.54 12.94
C GLY A 267 59.53 -11.21 13.01
N GLN A 268 60.51 -10.63 12.30
CA GLN A 268 61.91 -10.95 12.53
C GLN A 268 62.34 -10.46 13.92
N PRO A 269 63.08 -11.26 14.71
CA PRO A 269 63.74 -10.74 15.90
C PRO A 269 64.97 -9.94 15.46
N HIS A 270 64.99 -8.64 15.79
CA HIS A 270 66.21 -7.84 15.75
C HIS A 270 67.17 -8.40 16.81
N GLY A 271 68.15 -9.19 16.37
CA GLY A 271 69.41 -9.34 17.09
C GLY A 271 70.28 -8.12 16.81
N ALA A 272 70.48 -7.28 17.81
CA ALA A 272 71.58 -6.34 17.87
C ALA A 272 72.44 -6.72 19.07
N SER A 273 73.59 -7.32 18.79
CA SER A 273 74.73 -7.31 19.71
C SER A 273 75.35 -5.92 19.70
N CYS A 274 75.53 -5.35 20.89
CA CYS A 274 76.63 -4.53 21.41
C CYS A 274 76.12 -3.64 22.54
#